data_AF-A0A1E5CUF5-F1
#
_entry.id   AF-A0A1E5CUF5-F1
#
_cell.length_a   1.000
_cell.length_b   1.000
_cell.length_c   1.000
_cell.angle_alpha   90.00
_cell.angle_beta   90.00
_cell.angle_gamma   90.00
#
_symmetry.space_group_name_H-M   'P 1'
#
loop_
_entity.id
_entity.type
_entity.pdbx_description
1 polymer ?
#
loop_
_entity_poly.entity_id
_entity_poly.type
_entity_poly.pdbx_seq_one_letter_code
_entity_poly.pdbx_strand_id
1 'polypeptide(L)'
;MYIKSLKSRGYSVFPSLEISFVPNDLNVIQGQNASGKTQIFGALRACIEGEKCLNRGPFVEGDFLEVELVENGREHLLGYQVNHLNKLTKTSEENAFIKEVHESIAFSDMPCIFIDENHKFNASNILQSDVELRVIERFKDCLGEDIMEGFFSSSDKVHSNSLSFIYLIVNECLLRLTRGLHLPLVLDCMGFELLDEISKRKVLNLLKLHSDSFQTIVFASQACELQPANLVLDIKPSEAKGFGSIFYKNNGMVGHQAKLQKTVTKLNPGYHLGAELKKDENLETEYKEVKGNNAVNSIKDIADQYIVAFLNSPQLKQGRILWGVTDTNREVVGVSLNYSQRDDLRRNLVNKLHDIQPTIPPSCYRVEFKPVYLKNKPVNDLYVLEVSVSPFESEFLFCTTKKEVFIKTDGGKRKLSPYEIQLEYRDRIKKYS
;
A
#
# COMPACT_ATOMS: atom_id res chain seq x y z
N MET A 1 0.06 10.88 -0.79
CA MET A 1 1.23 11.40 -0.04
C MET A 1 2.14 12.14 -1.00
N TYR A 2 2.81 13.21 -0.60
CA TYR A 2 3.87 13.83 -1.42
C TYR A 2 4.99 14.40 -0.55
N ILE A 3 6.17 14.59 -1.14
CA ILE A 3 7.31 15.25 -0.52
C ILE A 3 7.14 16.76 -0.74
N LYS A 4 7.02 17.53 0.34
CA LYS A 4 6.85 18.99 0.28
C LYS A 4 8.20 19.70 0.24
N SER A 5 9.14 19.31 1.10
CA SER A 5 10.44 19.95 1.15
C SER A 5 11.55 19.02 1.63
N LEU A 6 12.79 19.36 1.25
CA LEU A 6 14.03 18.81 1.79
C LEU A 6 14.87 19.97 2.32
N LYS A 7 15.28 19.88 3.58
CA LYS A 7 16.20 20.84 4.21
C LYS A 7 17.40 20.11 4.77
N SER A 8 18.59 20.68 4.60
CA SER A 8 19.78 20.12 5.22
C SER A 8 20.81 21.20 5.54
N ARG A 9 21.63 20.92 6.55
CA ARG A 9 22.83 21.70 6.91
C ARG A 9 23.95 20.75 7.29
N GLY A 10 25.14 21.01 6.75
CA GLY A 10 26.32 20.15 6.94
C GLY A 10 26.14 18.74 6.36
N TYR A 11 25.11 18.56 5.56
CA TYR A 11 24.74 17.32 4.92
C TYR A 11 24.90 17.49 3.41
N SER A 12 25.63 16.56 2.76
CA SER A 12 26.01 16.60 1.34
C SER A 12 27.11 17.62 1.00
N VAL A 13 27.25 17.95 -0.29
CA VAL A 13 28.22 18.94 -0.80
C VAL A 13 27.76 20.39 -0.57
N PHE A 14 26.52 20.59 -0.12
CA PHE A 14 25.95 21.91 0.14
C PHE A 14 26.08 22.27 1.62
N PRO A 15 26.65 23.45 1.97
CA PRO A 15 26.71 23.91 3.36
C PRO A 15 25.32 24.00 4.01
N SER A 16 24.35 24.46 3.23
CA SER A 16 22.93 24.46 3.54
C SER A 16 22.15 24.23 2.24
N LEU A 17 21.10 23.42 2.29
CA LEU A 17 20.22 23.12 1.17
C LEU A 17 18.77 23.28 1.63
N GLU A 18 17.98 23.96 0.82
CA GLU A 18 16.52 24.00 0.99
C GLU A 18 15.89 23.85 -0.40
N ILE A 19 15.08 22.81 -0.55
CA ILE A 19 14.36 22.50 -1.79
C ILE A 19 12.87 22.41 -1.44
N SER A 20 12.04 23.14 -2.17
CA SER A 20 10.59 23.00 -2.13
C SER A 20 10.11 22.31 -3.40
N PHE A 21 9.35 21.23 -3.24
CA PHE A 21 8.81 20.48 -4.35
C PHE A 21 7.35 20.89 -4.61
N VAL A 22 6.98 20.92 -5.89
CA VAL A 22 5.60 21.14 -6.30
C VAL A 22 4.81 19.84 -6.11
N PRO A 23 3.67 19.88 -5.39
CA PRO A 23 2.81 18.71 -5.22
C PRO A 23 2.14 18.33 -6.55
N ASN A 24 1.90 17.03 -6.76
CA ASN A 24 1.23 16.51 -7.96
C ASN A 24 1.83 17.04 -9.27
N ASP A 25 3.17 17.16 -9.29
CA ASP A 25 3.92 17.63 -10.45
C ASP A 25 5.19 16.77 -10.67
N LEU A 26 5.75 16.88 -11.87
CA LEU A 26 7.10 16.48 -12.21
C LEU A 26 8.09 17.54 -11.71
N ASN A 27 8.90 17.14 -10.75
CA ASN A 27 9.95 17.94 -10.15
C ASN A 27 11.30 17.47 -10.68
N VAL A 28 12.11 18.37 -11.22
CA VAL A 28 13.40 18.04 -11.81
C VAL A 28 14.52 18.70 -11.00
N ILE A 29 15.51 17.91 -10.62
CA ILE A 29 16.79 18.37 -10.11
C ILE A 29 17.85 18.01 -11.16
N GLN A 30 18.54 19.01 -11.70
CA GLN A 30 19.56 18.79 -12.73
C GLN A 30 20.95 19.22 -12.28
N GLY A 31 21.98 18.68 -12.91
CA GLY A 31 23.36 19.07 -12.66
C GLY A 31 24.36 18.22 -13.42
N GLN A 32 25.61 18.65 -13.49
CA GLN A 32 26.69 17.87 -14.11
C GLN A 32 27.07 16.63 -13.28
N ASN A 33 27.89 15.76 -13.85
CA ASN A 33 28.42 14.61 -13.12
C ASN A 33 29.24 15.07 -11.92
N ALA A 34 29.12 14.34 -10.80
CA ALA A 34 29.71 14.68 -9.51
C ALA A 34 29.28 16.03 -8.91
N SER A 35 28.16 16.62 -9.35
CA SER A 35 27.69 17.91 -8.83
C SER A 35 27.03 17.86 -7.43
N GLY A 36 26.67 16.68 -6.93
CA GLY A 36 25.94 16.53 -5.66
C GLY A 36 24.57 15.85 -5.75
N LYS A 37 24.08 15.52 -6.95
CA LYS A 37 22.74 14.93 -7.18
C LYS A 37 22.49 13.67 -6.34
N THR A 38 23.40 12.70 -6.42
CA THR A 38 23.30 11.42 -5.70
C THR A 38 23.30 11.63 -4.18
N GLN A 39 23.97 12.68 -3.69
CA GLN A 39 23.96 13.03 -2.27
C GLN A 39 22.59 13.59 -1.84
N ILE A 40 21.93 14.41 -2.66
CA ILE A 40 20.55 14.87 -2.42
C ILE A 40 19.57 13.69 -2.47
N PHE A 41 19.70 12.81 -3.47
CA PHE A 41 18.91 11.58 -3.55
C PHE A 41 19.09 10.70 -2.29
N GLY A 42 20.33 10.50 -1.85
CA GLY A 42 20.64 9.78 -0.63
C GLY A 42 20.09 10.44 0.63
N ALA A 43 20.07 11.78 0.68
CA ALA A 43 19.47 12.54 1.78
C ALA A 43 17.95 12.31 1.88
N LEU A 44 17.21 12.43 0.76
CA LEU A 44 15.78 12.09 0.72
C LEU A 44 15.53 10.67 1.19
N ARG A 45 16.30 9.73 0.64
CA ARG A 45 16.14 8.30 0.91
C ARG A 45 16.51 7.95 2.34
N ALA A 46 17.46 8.64 2.97
CA ALA A 46 17.79 8.43 4.38
C ALA A 46 16.65 8.82 5.33
N CYS A 47 15.99 9.95 5.07
CA CYS A 47 14.83 10.39 5.86
C CYS A 47 13.66 9.41 5.79
N ILE A 48 13.47 8.73 4.65
CA ILE A 48 12.33 7.83 4.44
C ILE A 48 12.70 6.38 4.76
N GLU A 49 13.79 5.85 4.19
CA GLU A 49 14.19 4.44 4.36
C GLU A 49 15.05 4.17 5.62
N GLY A 50 15.51 5.23 6.31
CA GLY A 50 16.19 5.18 7.61
C GLY A 50 17.72 5.38 7.57
N GLU A 51 18.37 5.54 8.73
CA GLU A 51 19.77 5.98 8.81
C GLU A 51 20.84 5.08 8.17
N LYS A 52 20.53 3.81 7.88
CA LYS A 52 21.49 2.84 7.29
C LYS A 52 21.98 3.24 5.90
N CYS A 53 21.19 4.11 5.31
CA CYS A 53 21.36 4.84 4.10
C CYS A 53 22.54 5.83 4.13
N LEU A 54 22.88 6.32 5.32
CA LEU A 54 23.90 7.34 5.50
C LEU A 54 25.27 6.67 5.65
N ASN A 55 26.26 7.15 4.90
CA ASN A 55 27.64 6.85 5.26
C ASN A 55 27.99 7.64 6.53
N ARG A 56 28.59 6.96 7.51
CA ARG A 56 29.05 7.61 8.74
C ARG A 56 30.28 8.46 8.42
N GLY A 57 30.07 9.75 8.15
CA GLY A 57 31.09 10.80 8.23
C GLY A 57 31.19 11.35 9.65
N PRO A 58 32.20 12.18 9.96
CA PRO A 58 32.19 12.96 11.19
C PRO A 58 31.03 13.94 11.12
N PHE A 59 29.98 13.65 11.88
CA PHE A 59 28.86 14.55 12.07
C PHE A 59 29.28 15.69 13.01
N VAL A 60 28.89 16.92 12.68
CA VAL A 60 29.19 18.09 13.51
C VAL A 60 27.90 18.53 14.21
N GLU A 61 28.01 18.92 15.48
CA GLU A 61 26.89 19.49 16.22
C GLU A 61 26.21 20.61 15.41
N GLY A 62 24.89 20.52 15.26
CA GLY A 62 24.08 21.46 14.49
C GLY A 62 23.86 21.06 13.02
N ASP A 63 24.50 19.99 12.54
CA ASP A 63 24.14 19.36 11.27
C ASP A 63 22.74 18.75 11.39
N PHE A 64 21.95 18.91 10.32
CA PHE A 64 20.62 18.32 10.25
C PHE A 64 20.24 17.96 8.82
N LEU A 65 19.28 17.06 8.72
CA LEU A 65 18.67 16.60 7.49
C LEU A 65 17.18 16.34 7.78
N GLU A 66 16.31 17.03 7.06
CA GLU A 66 14.86 17.00 7.29
C GLU A 66 14.11 16.92 5.96
N VAL A 67 13.08 16.08 5.94
CA VAL A 67 12.12 15.94 4.84
C VAL A 67 10.73 16.16 5.41
N GLU A 68 9.99 17.06 4.78
CA GLU A 68 8.59 17.30 5.10
C GLU A 68 7.72 16.53 4.11
N LEU A 69 6.89 15.63 4.63
CA LEU A 69 5.90 14.87 3.87
C LEU A 69 4.49 15.38 4.18
N VAL A 70 3.61 15.29 3.19
CA VAL A 70 2.19 15.58 3.37
C VAL A 70 1.36 14.36 3.00
N GLU A 71 0.52 13.89 3.92
CA GLU A 71 -0.43 12.82 3.70
C GLU A 71 -1.81 13.20 4.22
N ASN A 72 -2.84 13.10 3.37
CA ASN A 72 -4.23 13.41 3.74
C ASN A 72 -4.38 14.79 4.42
N GLY A 73 -3.59 15.77 3.98
CA GLY A 73 -3.56 17.13 4.52
C GLY A 73 -2.80 17.30 5.83
N ARG A 74 -2.15 16.24 6.36
CA ARG A 74 -1.30 16.29 7.55
C ARG A 74 0.16 16.38 7.14
N GLU A 75 0.90 17.23 7.82
CA GLU A 75 2.35 17.41 7.65
C GLU A 75 3.11 16.48 8.60
N HIS A 76 4.16 15.87 8.08
CA HIS A 76 5.04 14.96 8.80
C HIS A 76 6.50 15.35 8.56
N LEU A 77 7.25 15.62 9.62
CA LEU A 77 8.65 16.03 9.58
C LEU A 77 9.58 14.87 9.97
N LEU A 78 10.25 14.32 8.96
CA LEU A 78 11.13 13.16 9.08
C LEU A 78 12.58 13.58 8.91
N GLY A 79 13.44 13.21 9.85
CA GLY A 79 14.82 13.67 9.75
C GLY A 79 15.74 13.20 10.84
N TYR A 80 16.94 13.71 10.71
CA TYR A 80 18.06 13.47 11.61
C TYR A 80 18.69 14.79 12.01
N GLN A 81 19.01 14.90 13.29
CA GLN A 81 19.80 16.00 13.84
C GLN A 81 21.01 15.45 14.59
N VAL A 82 22.15 16.12 14.47
CA VAL A 82 23.37 15.77 15.18
C VAL A 82 23.39 16.50 16.52
N ASN A 83 23.44 15.72 17.60
CA ASN A 83 23.49 16.26 18.95
C ASN A 83 24.91 16.70 19.36
N HIS A 84 25.02 17.32 20.55
CA HIS A 84 26.28 17.77 21.17
C HIS A 84 27.33 16.66 21.38
N LEU A 85 26.96 15.38 21.28
CA LEU A 85 27.89 14.24 21.31
C LEU A 85 28.33 13.81 19.91
N ASN A 86 28.06 14.62 18.88
CA ASN A 86 28.27 14.29 17.48
C ASN A 86 27.58 12.99 17.06
N LYS A 87 26.42 12.70 17.66
CA LYS A 87 25.59 11.53 17.32
C LYS A 87 24.35 11.95 16.58
N LEU A 88 24.06 11.21 15.52
CA LEU A 88 22.82 11.32 14.77
C LEU A 88 21.65 10.88 15.66
N THR A 89 20.63 11.72 15.74
CA THR A 89 19.39 11.49 16.49
C THR A 89 18.20 11.73 15.58
N LYS A 90 17.19 10.88 15.71
CA LYS A 90 15.95 10.94 14.92
C LYS A 90 15.06 12.07 15.39
N THR A 91 14.35 12.71 14.47
CA THR A 91 13.23 13.61 14.83
C THR A 91 12.02 12.80 15.32
N SER A 92 11.17 13.41 16.16
CA SER A 92 10.16 12.72 16.98
C SER A 92 9.03 12.01 16.23
N GLU A 93 8.84 12.27 14.94
CA GLU A 93 7.70 11.77 14.15
C GLU A 93 7.98 10.47 13.38
N GLU A 94 9.24 10.00 13.39
CA GLU A 94 9.71 8.90 12.54
C GLU A 94 9.07 7.52 12.87
N ASN A 95 8.59 7.30 14.08
CA ASN A 95 8.35 5.94 14.58
C ASN A 95 7.02 5.27 14.19
N ALA A 96 5.96 6.05 13.92
CA ALA A 96 4.65 5.48 13.58
C ALA A 96 4.37 5.54 12.07
N PHE A 97 4.60 6.71 11.46
CA PHE A 97 4.23 6.98 10.08
C PHE A 97 5.13 6.26 9.06
N ILE A 98 6.47 6.35 9.19
CA ILE A 98 7.37 5.61 8.29
C ILE A 98 7.15 4.10 8.41
N LYS A 99 6.84 3.61 9.60
CA LYS A 99 6.55 2.19 9.81
C LYS A 99 5.32 1.77 9.00
N GLU A 100 4.25 2.55 9.03
CA GLU A 100 3.03 2.31 8.24
C GLU A 100 3.30 2.38 6.73
N VAL A 101 4.05 3.40 6.28
CA VAL A 101 4.49 3.52 4.89
C VAL A 101 5.29 2.28 4.49
N HIS A 102 6.37 1.93 5.22
CA HIS A 102 7.18 0.75 4.92
C HIS A 102 6.41 -0.56 4.96
N GLU A 103 5.49 -0.75 5.91
CA GLU A 103 4.61 -1.92 5.96
C GLU A 103 3.69 -1.99 4.74
N SER A 104 3.25 -0.84 4.21
CA SER A 104 2.41 -0.77 3.01
C SER A 104 3.17 -1.09 1.72
N ILE A 105 4.45 -0.72 1.60
CA ILE A 105 5.30 -0.95 0.42
C ILE A 105 6.20 -2.19 0.50
N ALA A 106 6.14 -2.98 1.59
CA ALA A 106 7.00 -4.13 1.80
C ALA A 106 6.73 -5.34 0.86
N PHE A 107 5.75 -5.27 -0.03
CA PHE A 107 5.40 -6.37 -0.94
C PHE A 107 6.20 -6.26 -2.23
N SER A 108 6.62 -7.41 -2.78
CA SER A 108 7.33 -7.51 -4.07
C SER A 108 6.60 -6.84 -5.24
N ASP A 109 5.30 -6.67 -5.06
CA ASP A 109 4.41 -6.18 -6.08
C ASP A 109 4.05 -4.72 -5.85
N MET A 110 4.41 -4.10 -4.72
CA MET A 110 4.09 -2.69 -4.47
C MET A 110 5.09 -1.75 -5.14
N PRO A 111 4.65 -0.54 -5.56
CA PRO A 111 5.54 0.42 -6.18
C PRO A 111 6.62 0.88 -5.21
N CYS A 112 7.85 1.06 -5.70
CA CYS A 112 8.97 1.59 -4.93
C CYS A 112 8.94 3.12 -4.89
N ILE A 113 9.19 3.74 -3.74
CA ILE A 113 9.31 5.21 -3.68
C ILE A 113 10.58 5.67 -4.41
N PHE A 114 11.68 4.94 -4.25
CA PHE A 114 12.99 5.28 -4.81
C PHE A 114 13.42 4.28 -5.87
N ILE A 115 13.91 4.78 -7.00
CA ILE A 115 14.54 3.99 -8.07
C ILE A 115 15.94 4.51 -8.29
N ASP A 116 16.90 3.59 -8.29
CA ASP A 116 18.32 3.83 -8.55
C ASP A 116 18.89 2.80 -9.54
N GLU A 117 20.20 2.86 -9.78
CA GLU A 117 20.93 1.95 -10.68
C GLU A 117 20.82 0.45 -10.32
N ASN A 118 20.44 0.11 -9.08
CA ASN A 118 20.30 -1.27 -8.64
C ASN A 118 18.93 -1.87 -8.99
N HIS A 119 17.96 -1.02 -9.35
CA HIS A 119 16.63 -1.47 -9.74
C HIS A 119 16.64 -1.91 -11.20
N LYS A 120 16.16 -3.13 -11.45
CA LYS A 120 16.01 -3.68 -12.80
C LYS A 120 14.60 -4.20 -12.98
N PHE A 121 14.09 -4.06 -14.20
CA PHE A 121 12.87 -4.74 -14.58
C PHE A 121 13.15 -6.24 -14.67
N ASN A 122 12.44 -7.02 -13.84
CA ASN A 122 12.56 -8.49 -13.83
C ASN A 122 11.37 -9.12 -14.55
N ALA A 123 10.14 -8.89 -14.05
CA ALA A 123 8.88 -9.20 -14.71
C ALA A 123 7.77 -8.43 -13.99
N SER A 124 6.79 -7.89 -14.72
CA SER A 124 5.63 -7.25 -14.10
C SER A 124 4.60 -8.29 -13.67
N ASN A 125 4.00 -8.11 -12.49
CA ASN A 125 2.80 -8.85 -12.07
C ASN A 125 1.50 -8.17 -12.55
N ILE A 126 1.60 -7.08 -13.31
CA ILE A 126 0.44 -6.40 -13.92
C ILE A 126 0.11 -7.08 -15.25
N LEU A 127 -1.09 -7.64 -15.33
CA LEU A 127 -1.65 -8.08 -16.59
C LEU A 127 -2.29 -6.91 -17.31
N GLN A 128 -2.33 -6.96 -18.65
CA GLN A 128 -3.03 -5.96 -19.44
C GLN A 128 -4.51 -5.81 -19.03
N SER A 129 -5.14 -6.89 -18.58
CA SER A 129 -6.51 -6.90 -18.07
C SER A 129 -6.70 -6.11 -16.77
N ASP A 130 -5.62 -5.86 -16.03
CA ASP A 130 -5.66 -5.16 -14.74
C ASP A 130 -5.60 -3.63 -14.92
N VAL A 131 -5.30 -3.17 -16.13
CA VAL A 131 -5.13 -1.76 -16.47
C VAL A 131 -6.34 -1.26 -17.25
N GLU A 132 -6.90 -0.13 -16.85
CA GLU A 132 -7.97 0.51 -17.63
C GLU A 132 -7.51 0.80 -19.06
N LEU A 133 -8.38 0.52 -20.04
CA LEU A 133 -8.09 0.73 -21.47
C LEU A 133 -7.58 2.14 -21.77
N ARG A 134 -8.16 3.17 -21.15
CA ARG A 134 -7.74 4.57 -21.32
C ARG A 134 -6.33 4.84 -20.83
N VAL A 135 -5.87 4.14 -19.80
CA VAL A 135 -4.50 4.25 -19.30
C VAL A 135 -3.55 3.59 -20.29
N ILE A 136 -3.90 2.42 -20.83
CA ILE A 136 -3.12 1.75 -21.87
C ILE A 136 -2.97 2.64 -23.10
N GLU A 137 -4.07 3.22 -23.59
CA GLU A 137 -4.08 4.14 -24.75
C GLU A 137 -3.14 5.34 -24.51
N ARG A 138 -3.23 5.98 -23.35
CA ARG A 138 -2.33 7.09 -22.98
C ARG A 138 -0.85 6.71 -22.98
N PHE A 139 -0.53 5.53 -22.47
CA PHE A 139 0.85 5.03 -22.48
C PHE A 139 1.31 4.72 -23.91
N LYS A 140 0.44 4.13 -24.75
CA LYS A 140 0.72 3.90 -26.18
C LYS A 140 0.97 5.21 -26.92
N ASP A 141 0.18 6.24 -26.65
CA ASP A 141 0.35 7.57 -27.25
C ASP A 141 1.69 8.22 -26.87
N CYS A 142 2.16 8.00 -25.63
CA CYS A 142 3.43 8.56 -25.16
C CYS A 142 4.65 7.76 -25.61
N LEU A 143 4.61 6.44 -25.45
CA LEU A 143 5.78 5.57 -25.62
C LEU A 143 5.84 4.92 -27.00
N GLY A 144 4.68 4.61 -27.59
CA GLY A 144 4.54 3.76 -28.77
C GLY A 144 3.84 2.44 -28.44
N GLU A 145 3.09 1.93 -29.42
CA GLU A 145 2.36 0.67 -29.32
C GLU A 145 3.30 -0.52 -29.14
N ASP A 146 4.41 -0.53 -29.87
CA ASP A 146 5.47 -1.53 -29.82
C ASP A 146 6.08 -1.69 -28.42
N ILE A 147 6.35 -0.58 -27.73
CA ILE A 147 6.88 -0.59 -26.35
C ILE A 147 5.84 -1.18 -25.40
N MET A 148 4.57 -0.81 -25.53
CA MET A 148 3.52 -1.27 -24.61
C MET A 148 3.15 -2.74 -24.84
N GLU A 149 3.04 -3.19 -26.09
CA GLU A 149 2.84 -4.61 -26.41
C GLU A 149 4.05 -5.44 -25.98
N GLY A 150 5.25 -4.90 -26.19
CA GLY A 150 6.49 -5.48 -25.70
C GLY A 150 6.46 -5.66 -24.18
N PHE A 151 6.05 -4.62 -23.43
CA PHE A 151 5.95 -4.67 -21.97
C PHE A 151 5.03 -5.82 -21.50
N PHE A 152 3.79 -5.89 -22.00
CA PHE A 152 2.83 -6.91 -21.55
C PHE A 152 3.18 -8.33 -22.01
N SER A 153 3.98 -8.50 -23.07
CA SER A 153 4.40 -9.81 -23.60
C SER A 153 5.77 -10.28 -23.09
N SER A 154 6.43 -9.51 -22.24
CA SER A 154 7.85 -9.68 -21.90
C SER A 154 8.17 -10.51 -20.65
N SER A 155 7.23 -11.31 -20.12
CA SER A 155 7.32 -11.85 -18.75
C SER A 155 8.58 -12.65 -18.37
N ASP A 156 9.47 -13.02 -19.31
CA ASP A 156 10.74 -13.73 -19.03
C ASP A 156 11.87 -13.43 -20.06
N LYS A 157 11.84 -12.26 -20.74
CA LYS A 157 12.81 -11.95 -21.81
C LYS A 157 13.99 -11.10 -21.32
N VAL A 158 15.18 -11.35 -21.88
CA VAL A 158 16.34 -10.47 -21.70
C VAL A 158 16.14 -9.22 -22.57
N HIS A 159 16.26 -8.04 -21.95
CA HIS A 159 16.09 -6.76 -22.62
C HIS A 159 17.42 -5.99 -22.67
N SER A 160 17.53 -5.03 -23.59
CA SER A 160 18.58 -4.02 -23.50
C SER A 160 18.44 -3.23 -22.21
N ASN A 161 19.53 -2.67 -21.69
CA ASN A 161 19.47 -1.84 -20.48
C ASN A 161 18.52 -0.63 -20.66
N SER A 162 18.47 -0.05 -21.86
CA SER A 162 17.55 1.05 -22.19
C SER A 162 16.08 0.63 -22.10
N LEU A 163 15.72 -0.52 -22.70
CA LEU A 163 14.35 -1.02 -22.69
C LEU A 163 13.94 -1.53 -21.30
N SER A 164 14.85 -2.18 -20.58
CA SER A 164 14.65 -2.58 -19.18
C SER A 164 14.35 -1.37 -18.29
N PHE A 165 15.07 -0.25 -18.50
CA PHE A 165 14.81 0.99 -17.77
C PHE A 165 13.44 1.59 -18.12
N ILE A 166 13.06 1.63 -19.41
CA ILE A 166 11.71 2.09 -19.81
C ILE A 166 10.63 1.21 -19.17
N TYR A 167 10.77 -0.12 -19.21
CA TYR A 167 9.82 -1.06 -18.62
C TYR A 167 9.74 -0.93 -17.10
N LEU A 168 10.84 -0.63 -16.42
CA LEU A 168 10.83 -0.35 -14.99
C LEU A 168 9.96 0.88 -14.68
N ILE A 169 10.13 1.97 -15.43
CA ILE A 169 9.32 3.18 -15.26
C ILE A 169 7.84 2.91 -15.59
N VAL A 170 7.56 2.20 -16.68
CA VAL A 170 6.19 1.80 -17.06
C VAL A 170 5.54 0.99 -15.94
N ASN A 171 6.24 -0.04 -15.44
CA ASN A 171 5.77 -0.88 -14.35
C ASN A 171 5.42 -0.05 -13.12
N GLU A 172 6.32 0.84 -12.70
CA GLU A 172 6.15 1.65 -11.50
C GLU A 172 5.01 2.67 -11.60
N CYS A 173 4.77 3.20 -12.80
CA CYS A 173 3.59 4.04 -13.06
C CYS A 173 2.31 3.21 -13.04
N LEU A 174 2.28 2.07 -13.74
CA LEU A 174 1.10 1.21 -13.79
C LEU A 174 0.74 0.66 -12.41
N LEU A 175 1.71 0.24 -11.59
CA LEU A 175 1.47 -0.27 -10.23
C LEU A 175 0.79 0.78 -9.34
N ARG A 176 1.13 2.05 -9.51
CA ARG A 176 0.49 3.16 -8.80
C ARG A 176 -0.93 3.40 -9.29
N LEU A 177 -1.12 3.50 -10.61
CA LEU A 177 -2.40 3.81 -11.23
C LEU A 177 -3.45 2.72 -10.99
N THR A 178 -3.09 1.46 -11.25
CA THR A 178 -3.97 0.29 -11.08
C THR A 178 -4.43 0.06 -9.64
N ARG A 179 -3.61 0.47 -8.66
CA ARG A 179 -3.91 0.29 -7.24
C ARG A 179 -4.40 1.55 -6.54
N GLY A 180 -4.54 2.66 -7.25
CA GLY A 180 -4.93 3.94 -6.66
C GLY A 180 -3.95 4.44 -5.59
N LEU A 181 -2.65 4.20 -5.78
CA LEU A 181 -1.61 4.59 -4.83
C LEU A 181 -1.04 5.96 -5.19
N HIS A 182 -1.12 6.89 -4.25
CA HIS A 182 -0.58 8.25 -4.39
C HIS A 182 0.80 8.39 -3.73
N LEU A 183 1.68 7.41 -3.94
CA LEU A 183 3.05 7.43 -3.40
C LEU A 183 3.98 8.16 -4.38
N PRO A 184 4.90 9.02 -3.87
CA PRO A 184 5.85 9.70 -4.72
C PRO A 184 6.76 8.71 -5.46
N LEU A 185 7.26 9.11 -6.62
CA LEU A 185 8.26 8.38 -7.40
C LEU A 185 9.52 9.24 -7.51
N VAL A 186 10.62 8.79 -6.91
CA VAL A 186 11.91 9.48 -6.89
C VAL A 186 12.92 8.68 -7.71
N LEU A 187 13.40 9.25 -8.80
CA LEU A 187 14.29 8.61 -9.76
C LEU A 187 15.70 9.19 -9.66
N ASP A 188 16.68 8.39 -9.24
CA ASP A 188 18.10 8.68 -9.46
C ASP A 188 18.43 8.31 -10.91
N CYS A 189 18.38 9.28 -11.82
CA CYS A 189 18.35 9.01 -13.26
C CYS A 189 19.70 8.60 -13.87
N MET A 190 20.51 7.82 -13.15
CA MET A 190 21.69 7.14 -13.69
C MET A 190 21.34 6.27 -14.92
N GLY A 191 20.08 5.83 -15.06
CA GLY A 191 19.59 5.12 -16.25
C GLY A 191 19.20 6.00 -17.45
N PHE A 192 19.00 7.32 -17.28
CA PHE A 192 18.62 8.21 -18.40
C PHE A 192 19.73 8.38 -19.43
N GLU A 193 20.99 8.21 -19.04
CA GLU A 193 22.13 8.26 -19.96
C GLU A 193 22.10 7.12 -20.99
N LEU A 194 21.36 6.04 -20.71
CA LEU A 194 21.18 4.89 -21.60
C LEU A 194 20.12 5.13 -22.69
N LEU A 195 19.34 6.20 -22.58
CA LEU A 195 18.26 6.52 -23.50
C LEU A 195 18.73 7.53 -24.55
N ASP A 196 18.26 7.38 -25.79
CA ASP A 196 18.36 8.44 -26.79
C ASP A 196 17.42 9.62 -26.43
N GLU A 197 17.63 10.77 -27.06
CA GLU A 197 16.85 12.00 -26.77
C GLU A 197 15.34 11.85 -27.01
N ILE A 198 14.93 11.02 -27.98
CA ILE A 198 13.50 10.77 -28.24
C ILE A 198 12.92 9.94 -27.09
N SER A 199 13.60 8.86 -26.70
CA SER A 199 13.20 8.01 -25.59
C SER A 199 13.16 8.76 -24.26
N LYS A 200 14.14 9.62 -23.97
CA LYS A 200 14.14 10.51 -22.79
C LYS A 200 12.88 11.37 -22.76
N ARG A 201 12.57 12.05 -23.87
CA ARG A 201 11.41 12.92 -23.99
C ARG A 201 10.09 12.16 -23.79
N LYS A 202 9.97 10.96 -24.37
CA LYS A 202 8.81 10.10 -24.19
C LYS A 202 8.60 9.68 -22.72
N VAL A 203 9.67 9.27 -22.03
CA VAL A 203 9.62 8.91 -20.60
C VAL A 203 9.24 10.13 -19.74
N LEU A 204 9.82 11.29 -20.00
CA LEU A 204 9.49 12.52 -19.25
C LEU A 204 8.05 12.97 -19.48
N ASN A 205 7.55 12.86 -20.71
CA ASN A 205 6.15 13.15 -21.03
C ASN A 205 5.21 12.19 -20.33
N LEU A 206 5.55 10.89 -20.26
CA LEU A 206 4.79 9.90 -19.50
C LEU A 206 4.71 10.27 -18.01
N LEU A 207 5.85 10.61 -17.40
CA LEU A 207 5.90 11.01 -15.99
C LEU A 207 5.09 12.29 -15.74
N LYS A 208 5.16 13.26 -16.66
CA LYS A 208 4.36 14.50 -16.57
C LYS A 208 2.87 14.21 -16.75
N LEU A 209 2.48 13.30 -17.64
CA LEU A 209 1.09 12.96 -17.92
C LEU A 209 0.35 12.44 -16.68
N HIS A 210 1.06 11.76 -15.77
CA HIS A 210 0.50 11.16 -14.56
C HIS A 210 0.81 11.93 -13.27
N SER A 211 1.29 13.17 -13.42
CA SER A 211 1.61 14.03 -12.28
C SER A 211 0.40 14.37 -11.40
N ASP A 212 -0.80 14.39 -11.98
CA ASP A 212 -2.08 14.55 -11.27
C ASP A 212 -2.37 13.41 -10.28
N SER A 213 -1.80 12.23 -10.53
CA SER A 213 -2.05 11.00 -9.80
C SER A 213 -1.02 10.77 -8.70
N PHE A 214 0.25 11.09 -8.97
CA PHE A 214 1.34 10.99 -7.99
C PHE A 214 2.49 11.96 -8.33
N GLN A 215 3.16 12.46 -7.29
CA GLN A 215 4.33 13.32 -7.45
C GLN A 215 5.52 12.52 -8.02
N THR A 216 6.26 13.11 -8.96
CA THR A 216 7.51 12.53 -9.47
C THR A 216 8.67 13.50 -9.21
N ILE A 217 9.81 12.99 -8.75
CA ILE A 217 11.07 13.72 -8.59
C ILE A 217 12.16 13.03 -9.41
N VAL A 218 12.83 13.77 -10.30
CA VAL A 218 13.76 13.24 -11.29
C VAL A 218 15.12 13.93 -11.14
N PHE A 219 16.17 13.15 -10.90
CA PHE A 219 17.55 13.65 -10.84
C PHE A 219 18.25 13.52 -12.20
N ALA A 220 18.14 14.54 -13.06
CA ALA A 220 18.62 14.49 -14.44
C ALA A 220 20.04 15.06 -14.63
N SER A 221 20.69 14.68 -15.73
CA SER A 221 21.86 15.38 -16.26
C SER A 221 21.43 16.67 -16.97
N GLN A 222 22.27 17.71 -16.94
CA GLN A 222 22.03 19.00 -17.65
C GLN A 222 21.82 18.84 -19.18
N ALA A 223 22.18 17.69 -19.75
CA ALA A 223 21.98 17.42 -21.18
C ALA A 223 20.52 17.13 -21.57
N CYS A 224 19.60 16.96 -20.61
CA CYS A 224 18.19 16.73 -20.91
C CYS A 224 17.46 18.06 -21.19
N GLU A 225 16.94 18.25 -22.41
CA GLU A 225 16.04 19.37 -22.72
C GLU A 225 14.73 19.24 -21.93
N LEU A 226 14.60 20.02 -20.86
CA LEU A 226 13.44 20.03 -19.97
C LEU A 226 12.80 21.42 -19.93
N GLN A 227 11.47 21.44 -19.75
CA GLN A 227 10.76 22.70 -19.59
C GLN A 227 11.17 23.40 -18.28
N PRO A 228 11.43 24.71 -18.29
CA PRO A 228 11.81 25.47 -17.09
C PRO A 228 10.81 25.35 -15.93
N ALA A 229 9.52 25.16 -16.23
CA ALA A 229 8.47 25.08 -15.22
C ALA A 229 8.58 23.86 -14.28
N ASN A 230 9.27 22.79 -14.71
CA ASN A 230 9.45 21.58 -13.91
C ASN A 230 10.78 21.59 -13.14
N LEU A 231 11.66 22.56 -13.40
CA LEU A 231 13.00 22.62 -12.82
C LEU A 231 12.92 23.21 -11.41
N VAL A 232 13.23 22.39 -10.41
CA VAL A 232 13.23 22.78 -9.00
C VAL A 232 14.62 23.23 -8.55
N LEU A 233 15.68 22.59 -9.05
CA LEU A 233 17.06 22.93 -8.72
C LEU A 233 18.01 22.65 -9.89
N ASP A 234 18.83 23.64 -10.24
CA ASP A 234 19.97 23.50 -11.16
C ASP A 234 21.28 23.61 -10.40
N ILE A 235 21.96 22.48 -10.26
CA ILE A 235 23.23 22.37 -9.54
C ILE A 235 24.35 22.74 -10.50
N LYS A 236 24.85 23.97 -10.32
CA LYS A 236 26.01 24.46 -11.07
C LYS A 236 27.30 23.72 -10.65
N PRO A 237 28.26 23.55 -11.57
CA PRO A 237 29.56 22.97 -11.24
C PRO A 237 30.25 23.82 -10.18
N SER A 238 30.73 23.20 -9.11
CA SER A 238 31.53 23.87 -8.10
C SER A 238 33.01 23.86 -8.52
N GLU A 239 33.71 24.99 -8.40
CA GLU A 239 35.18 25.06 -8.56
C GLU A 239 35.93 24.28 -7.46
N ALA A 240 35.28 23.97 -6.35
CA ALA A 240 35.84 23.15 -5.29
C ALA A 240 35.89 21.68 -5.72
N LYS A 241 37.12 21.14 -5.65
CA LYS A 241 37.53 19.79 -6.03
C LYS A 241 36.53 18.71 -5.57
N GLY A 242 36.41 17.69 -6.43
CA GLY A 242 35.59 16.50 -6.26
C GLY A 242 35.42 16.10 -4.80
N PHE A 243 34.22 16.31 -4.30
CA PHE A 243 33.87 15.95 -2.95
C PHE A 243 33.89 14.43 -2.82
N GLY A 244 34.62 13.94 -1.82
CA GLY A 244 34.56 12.55 -1.41
C GLY A 244 33.11 12.16 -1.16
N SER A 245 32.69 11.11 -1.82
CA SER A 245 31.35 10.55 -1.74
C SER A 245 30.97 10.19 -0.31
N ILE A 246 29.94 10.86 0.19
CA ILE A 246 29.10 10.32 1.26
C ILE A 246 28.28 9.19 0.60
N PHE A 247 28.96 8.08 0.26
CA PHE A 247 28.36 6.92 -0.41
C PHE A 247 27.31 6.25 0.47
N TYR A 248 26.13 5.96 -0.07
CA TYR A 248 25.26 4.91 0.47
C TYR A 248 26.04 3.58 0.53
N LYS A 249 26.05 2.87 1.67
CA LYS A 249 26.65 1.53 1.73
C LYS A 249 25.71 0.51 1.08
N ASN A 250 26.03 0.10 -0.15
CA ASN A 250 25.36 -1.01 -0.86
C ASN A 250 25.32 -2.31 -0.02
N ASN A 251 26.35 -2.58 0.80
CA ASN A 251 26.49 -3.84 1.55
C ASN A 251 25.54 -3.98 2.77
N GLY A 252 24.96 -2.89 3.27
CA GLY A 252 23.97 -2.95 4.36
C GLY A 252 22.56 -3.24 3.87
N MET A 253 22.27 -2.95 2.59
CA MET A 253 20.92 -2.91 2.03
C MET A 253 20.48 -4.20 1.36
N VAL A 254 21.36 -4.91 0.63
CA VAL A 254 21.02 -6.29 0.22
C VAL A 254 20.71 -7.12 1.46
N GLY A 255 21.41 -6.87 2.58
CA GLY A 255 21.12 -7.48 3.87
C GLY A 255 19.86 -6.95 4.58
N HIS A 256 19.47 -5.67 4.42
CA HIS A 256 18.29 -5.09 5.08
C HIS A 256 17.00 -5.25 4.28
N GLN A 257 17.01 -5.07 2.96
CA GLN A 257 15.91 -5.44 2.06
C GLN A 257 15.74 -6.97 2.04
N ALA A 258 16.80 -7.79 2.00
CA ALA A 258 16.64 -9.24 2.17
C ALA A 258 16.26 -9.63 3.61
N LYS A 259 16.55 -8.83 4.64
CA LYS A 259 16.02 -9.03 6.00
C LYS A 259 14.57 -8.58 6.13
N LEU A 260 14.17 -7.47 5.51
CA LEU A 260 12.78 -7.00 5.46
C LEU A 260 11.95 -7.99 4.66
N GLN A 261 12.41 -8.40 3.48
CA GLN A 261 11.87 -9.53 2.71
C GLN A 261 11.88 -10.82 3.54
N LYS A 262 12.95 -11.20 4.25
CA LYS A 262 12.96 -12.41 5.12
C LYS A 262 12.01 -12.32 6.33
N THR A 263 11.80 -11.14 6.88
CA THR A 263 10.90 -10.91 8.02
C THR A 263 9.44 -10.81 7.56
N VAL A 264 9.21 -10.39 6.31
CA VAL A 264 7.91 -10.31 5.62
C VAL A 264 7.55 -11.59 4.87
N THR A 265 8.50 -12.48 4.55
CA THR A 265 8.25 -13.81 3.93
C THR A 265 7.56 -14.81 4.85
N LYS A 266 7.07 -14.41 6.02
CA LYS A 266 5.99 -15.15 6.69
C LYS A 266 4.64 -14.61 6.21
N LEU A 267 4.34 -14.94 4.94
CA LEU A 267 3.08 -14.75 4.20
C LEU A 267 2.70 -13.28 3.93
N ASN A 268 2.42 -12.95 2.66
CA ASN A 268 1.85 -11.65 2.26
C ASN A 268 0.57 -11.36 3.07
N PRO A 269 0.23 -10.11 3.40
CA PRO A 269 -1.12 -9.78 3.84
C PRO A 269 -2.10 -10.14 2.75
N GLY A 270 -3.11 -10.92 3.13
CA GLY A 270 -4.01 -11.60 2.22
C GLY A 270 -4.27 -13.01 2.73
N TYR A 271 -5.34 -13.63 2.23
CA TYR A 271 -5.67 -15.01 2.57
C TYR A 271 -4.93 -15.92 1.60
N HIS A 272 -4.02 -16.76 2.08
CA HIS A 272 -3.27 -17.69 1.24
C HIS A 272 -3.83 -19.10 1.37
N LEU A 273 -4.11 -19.75 0.26
CA LEU A 273 -4.64 -21.11 0.24
C LEU A 273 -3.73 -22.04 1.04
N GLY A 274 -4.31 -22.73 2.02
CA GLY A 274 -3.61 -23.64 2.93
C GLY A 274 -2.87 -22.98 4.08
N ALA A 275 -2.90 -21.65 4.20
CA ALA A 275 -2.29 -20.96 5.33
C ALA A 275 -3.24 -20.91 6.53
N GLU A 276 -2.67 -21.12 7.71
CA GLU A 276 -3.36 -21.01 8.99
C GLU A 276 -3.41 -19.55 9.48
N LEU A 277 -4.60 -19.07 9.87
CA LEU A 277 -4.76 -17.78 10.51
C LEU A 277 -4.30 -17.83 11.97
N LYS A 278 -3.46 -16.85 12.35
CA LYS A 278 -2.83 -16.79 13.68
C LYS A 278 -3.81 -16.54 14.84
N LYS A 279 -5.00 -16.00 14.55
CA LYS A 279 -5.99 -15.66 15.57
C LYS A 279 -7.04 -16.75 15.64
N ASP A 280 -7.29 -17.25 16.84
CA ASP A 280 -8.46 -18.09 17.13
C ASP A 280 -9.77 -17.35 16.91
N GLU A 281 -10.83 -18.14 16.69
CA GLU A 281 -12.18 -17.63 16.84
C GLU A 281 -12.37 -17.07 18.25
N ASN A 282 -13.08 -15.95 18.33
CA ASN A 282 -13.39 -15.32 19.60
C ASN A 282 -14.73 -14.60 19.49
N LEU A 283 -15.07 -13.78 20.47
CA LEU A 283 -16.33 -13.03 20.46
C LEU A 283 -16.43 -12.06 19.25
N GLU A 284 -15.30 -11.57 18.72
CA GLU A 284 -15.24 -10.61 17.62
C GLU A 284 -15.06 -11.27 16.23
N THR A 285 -14.60 -12.52 16.17
CA THR A 285 -14.23 -13.19 14.90
C THR A 285 -14.78 -14.61 14.84
N GLU A 286 -15.47 -14.93 13.74
CA GLU A 286 -15.98 -16.26 13.41
C GLU A 286 -15.44 -16.72 12.05
N TYR A 287 -15.07 -18.00 11.94
CA TYR A 287 -14.63 -18.66 10.72
C TYR A 287 -15.66 -19.70 10.27
N LYS A 288 -15.94 -19.74 8.96
CA LYS A 288 -16.80 -20.76 8.37
C LYS A 288 -16.22 -21.32 7.09
N GLU A 289 -16.13 -22.64 7.06
CA GLU A 289 -15.94 -23.38 5.83
C GLU A 289 -17.28 -23.49 5.10
N VAL A 290 -17.24 -23.29 3.77
CA VAL A 290 -18.41 -23.49 2.92
C VAL A 290 -18.29 -24.87 2.29
N LYS A 291 -19.11 -25.82 2.77
CA LYS A 291 -19.11 -27.20 2.30
C LYS A 291 -20.17 -27.42 1.23
N GLY A 292 -19.81 -28.12 0.16
CA GLY A 292 -20.71 -28.51 -0.93
C GLY A 292 -20.75 -27.55 -2.13
N ASN A 293 -21.50 -27.91 -3.17
CA ASN A 293 -21.46 -27.24 -4.48
C ASN A 293 -22.28 -25.95 -4.58
N ASN A 294 -23.04 -25.58 -3.54
CA ASN A 294 -23.93 -24.40 -3.57
C ASN A 294 -23.55 -23.37 -2.51
N ALA A 295 -22.33 -22.83 -2.66
CA ALA A 295 -21.75 -21.89 -1.71
C ALA A 295 -22.64 -20.67 -1.44
N VAL A 296 -23.28 -20.15 -2.49
CA VAL A 296 -24.13 -18.98 -2.43
C VAL A 296 -25.31 -19.19 -1.46
N ASN A 297 -26.05 -20.29 -1.60
CA ASN A 297 -27.19 -20.56 -0.71
C ASN A 297 -26.73 -20.91 0.71
N SER A 298 -25.66 -21.69 0.85
CA SER A 298 -25.10 -22.05 2.16
C SER A 298 -24.73 -20.82 3.00
N ILE A 299 -24.19 -19.78 2.37
CA ILE A 299 -23.87 -18.51 3.04
C ILE A 299 -25.16 -17.72 3.33
N LYS A 300 -26.02 -17.55 2.32
CA LYS A 300 -27.28 -16.78 2.43
C LYS A 300 -28.13 -17.28 3.60
N ASP A 301 -28.23 -18.59 3.80
CA ASP A 301 -29.14 -19.18 4.78
C ASP A 301 -28.81 -18.83 6.23
N ILE A 302 -27.53 -18.62 6.54
CA ILE A 302 -27.05 -18.50 7.92
C ILE A 302 -26.40 -17.16 8.27
N ALA A 303 -26.13 -16.28 7.28
CA ALA A 303 -25.37 -15.05 7.49
C ALA A 303 -26.04 -14.08 8.48
N ASP A 304 -27.34 -13.85 8.34
CA ASP A 304 -28.12 -13.00 9.25
C ASP A 304 -28.06 -13.47 10.71
N GLN A 305 -28.02 -14.78 10.95
CA GLN A 305 -27.91 -15.33 12.30
C GLN A 305 -26.61 -14.92 13.01
N TYR A 306 -25.48 -14.93 12.29
CA TYR A 306 -24.20 -14.48 12.85
C TYR A 306 -24.18 -12.97 13.05
N ILE A 307 -24.73 -12.23 12.10
CA ILE A 307 -24.75 -10.77 12.17
C ILE A 307 -25.63 -10.29 13.33
N VAL A 308 -26.83 -10.86 13.48
CA VAL A 308 -27.69 -10.64 14.65
C VAL A 308 -26.98 -11.03 15.95
N ALA A 309 -26.24 -12.14 15.96
CA ALA A 309 -25.48 -12.56 17.13
C ALA A 309 -24.44 -11.51 17.55
N PHE A 310 -23.73 -10.91 16.59
CA PHE A 310 -22.77 -9.82 16.89
C PHE A 310 -23.46 -8.54 17.36
N LEU A 311 -24.55 -8.12 16.69
CA LEU A 311 -25.31 -6.92 17.09
C LEU A 311 -25.89 -7.04 18.51
N ASN A 312 -26.26 -8.25 18.93
CA ASN A 312 -26.79 -8.52 20.25
C ASN A 312 -25.74 -8.70 21.34
N SER A 313 -24.44 -8.63 21.01
CA SER A 313 -23.37 -8.75 21.99
C SER A 313 -22.84 -7.36 22.40
N PRO A 314 -23.25 -6.83 23.56
CA PRO A 314 -23.03 -5.43 23.94
C PRO A 314 -21.57 -5.05 24.20
N GLN A 315 -20.69 -6.05 24.36
CA GLN A 315 -19.27 -5.86 24.67
C GLN A 315 -18.40 -5.77 23.41
N LEU A 316 -18.95 -6.06 22.24
CA LEU A 316 -18.19 -6.05 20.98
C LEU A 316 -17.97 -4.63 20.50
N LYS A 317 -16.75 -4.37 20.03
CA LYS A 317 -16.44 -3.14 19.26
C LYS A 317 -16.63 -3.34 17.76
N GLN A 318 -16.50 -4.58 17.30
CA GLN A 318 -16.71 -4.99 15.93
C GLN A 318 -16.88 -6.52 15.88
N GLY A 319 -17.84 -7.00 15.10
CA GLY A 319 -17.99 -8.42 14.78
C GLY A 319 -17.55 -8.69 13.34
N ARG A 320 -16.88 -9.81 13.11
CA ARG A 320 -16.44 -10.25 11.77
C ARG A 320 -16.71 -11.73 11.60
N ILE A 321 -17.25 -12.08 10.44
CA ILE A 321 -17.37 -13.46 10.00
C ILE A 321 -16.69 -13.63 8.65
N LEU A 322 -15.86 -14.66 8.55
CA LEU A 322 -15.09 -15.00 7.36
C LEU A 322 -15.56 -16.36 6.83
N TRP A 323 -16.14 -16.36 5.63
CA TRP A 323 -16.40 -17.61 4.89
C TRP A 323 -15.23 -17.94 3.97
N GLY A 324 -14.80 -19.20 3.97
CA GLY A 324 -13.61 -19.67 3.26
C GLY A 324 -12.41 -19.92 4.19
N VAL A 325 -12.65 -20.03 5.49
CA VAL A 325 -11.66 -20.41 6.50
C VAL A 325 -12.24 -21.57 7.32
N THR A 326 -11.47 -22.64 7.50
CA THR A 326 -11.92 -23.79 8.29
C THR A 326 -12.10 -23.43 9.76
N ASP A 327 -13.08 -24.06 10.39
CA ASP A 327 -13.38 -23.91 11.81
C ASP A 327 -12.38 -24.67 12.70
N THR A 328 -11.87 -25.82 12.22
CA THR A 328 -11.01 -26.71 13.02
C THR A 328 -9.54 -26.28 13.08
N ASN A 329 -8.93 -25.97 11.94
CA ASN A 329 -7.50 -25.66 11.84
C ASN A 329 -7.22 -24.25 11.32
N ARG A 330 -8.25 -23.39 11.22
CA ARG A 330 -8.15 -21.97 10.81
C ARG A 330 -7.43 -21.80 9.47
N GLU A 331 -7.53 -22.80 8.60
CA GLU A 331 -6.88 -22.89 7.31
C GLU A 331 -7.74 -22.16 6.27
N VAL A 332 -7.10 -21.29 5.50
CA VAL A 332 -7.74 -20.63 4.36
C VAL A 332 -7.97 -21.65 3.25
N VAL A 333 -9.22 -21.91 2.95
CA VAL A 333 -9.66 -22.80 1.85
C VAL A 333 -10.34 -22.03 0.72
N GLY A 334 -10.86 -20.84 1.03
CA GLY A 334 -11.61 -20.00 0.09
C GLY A 334 -13.01 -20.52 -0.23
N VAL A 335 -13.72 -19.72 -1.02
CA VAL A 335 -15.05 -20.00 -1.56
C VAL A 335 -14.99 -19.74 -3.06
N SER A 336 -15.29 -20.76 -3.85
CA SER A 336 -15.31 -20.66 -5.32
C SER A 336 -16.57 -19.91 -5.77
N LEU A 337 -16.40 -18.71 -6.31
CA LEU A 337 -17.45 -17.77 -6.70
C LEU A 337 -17.06 -17.02 -7.98
N ASN A 338 -17.79 -17.27 -9.06
CA ASN A 338 -17.67 -16.47 -10.27
C ASN A 338 -18.30 -15.07 -10.09
N TYR A 339 -18.15 -14.19 -11.09
CA TYR A 339 -18.70 -12.82 -11.04
C TYR A 339 -20.20 -12.77 -10.73
N SER A 340 -21.01 -13.58 -11.41
CA SER A 340 -22.47 -13.62 -11.22
C SER A 340 -22.84 -14.05 -9.79
N GLN A 341 -22.17 -15.07 -9.27
CA GLN A 341 -22.36 -15.56 -7.91
C GLN A 341 -21.94 -14.52 -6.85
N ARG A 342 -20.86 -13.76 -7.09
CA ARG A 342 -20.43 -12.67 -6.20
C ARG A 342 -21.45 -11.54 -6.16
N ASP A 343 -21.98 -11.12 -7.30
CA ASP A 343 -23.00 -10.06 -7.34
C ASP A 343 -24.31 -10.51 -6.69
N ASP A 344 -24.76 -11.73 -7.00
CA ASP A 344 -25.95 -12.33 -6.40
C ASP A 344 -25.80 -12.46 -4.89
N LEU A 345 -24.67 -12.97 -4.40
CA LEU A 345 -24.42 -13.10 -2.97
C LEU A 345 -24.37 -11.73 -2.27
N ARG A 346 -23.69 -10.74 -2.86
CA ARG A 346 -23.63 -9.37 -2.32
C ARG A 346 -25.03 -8.77 -2.18
N ARG A 347 -25.83 -8.84 -3.26
CA ARG A 347 -27.18 -8.26 -3.29
C ARG A 347 -28.09 -8.91 -2.26
N ASN A 348 -28.10 -10.23 -2.18
CA ASN A 348 -28.95 -10.95 -1.23
C ASN A 348 -28.52 -10.75 0.21
N LEU A 349 -27.21 -10.70 0.50
CA LEU A 349 -26.73 -10.41 1.85
C LEU A 349 -27.17 -9.01 2.29
N VAL A 350 -27.00 -8.00 1.43
CA VAL A 350 -27.46 -6.63 1.71
C VAL A 350 -28.96 -6.58 1.97
N ASN A 351 -29.77 -7.25 1.13
CA ASN A 351 -31.22 -7.31 1.34
C ASN A 351 -31.58 -8.00 2.65
N LYS A 352 -30.95 -9.14 2.96
CA LYS A 352 -31.20 -9.89 4.21
C LYS A 352 -30.81 -9.08 5.44
N LEU A 353 -29.73 -8.30 5.34
CA LEU A 353 -29.26 -7.39 6.38
C LEU A 353 -30.21 -6.20 6.60
N HIS A 354 -30.75 -5.67 5.52
CA HIS A 354 -31.77 -4.62 5.57
C HIS A 354 -33.05 -5.09 6.29
N ASP A 355 -33.40 -6.38 6.16
CA ASP A 355 -34.59 -6.97 6.76
C ASP A 355 -34.41 -7.40 8.23
N ILE A 356 -33.22 -7.21 8.82
CA ILE A 356 -33.00 -7.38 10.26
C ILE A 356 -33.87 -6.36 11.02
N GLN A 357 -34.43 -6.79 12.16
CA GLN A 357 -35.26 -5.94 13.00
C GLN A 357 -34.71 -5.85 14.43
N PRO A 358 -34.54 -4.65 15.00
CA PRO A 358 -34.74 -3.34 14.38
C PRO A 358 -33.81 -3.08 13.18
N THR A 359 -34.25 -2.24 12.24
CA THR A 359 -33.48 -1.94 11.03
C THR A 359 -32.15 -1.31 11.39
N ILE A 360 -31.08 -1.82 10.78
CA ILE A 360 -29.72 -1.32 10.98
C ILE A 360 -29.32 -0.40 9.82
N PRO A 361 -28.57 0.69 10.07
CA PRO A 361 -28.02 1.53 9.02
C PRO A 361 -27.06 0.76 8.10
N PRO A 362 -27.01 1.06 6.79
CA PRO A 362 -26.04 0.43 5.88
C PRO A 362 -24.57 0.66 6.29
N SER A 363 -24.27 1.75 6.99
CA SER A 363 -22.92 2.03 7.53
C SER A 363 -22.52 1.08 8.67
N CYS A 364 -23.45 0.32 9.25
CA CYS A 364 -23.16 -0.64 10.31
C CYS A 364 -22.59 -1.96 9.80
N TYR A 365 -22.55 -2.20 8.48
CA TYR A 365 -21.95 -3.42 7.94
C TYR A 365 -21.12 -3.18 6.68
N ARG A 366 -20.19 -4.09 6.42
CA ARG A 366 -19.35 -4.09 5.21
C ARG A 366 -19.21 -5.52 4.70
N VAL A 367 -19.45 -5.72 3.40
CA VAL A 367 -19.34 -7.03 2.74
C VAL A 367 -18.21 -6.97 1.71
N GLU A 368 -17.16 -7.76 1.91
CA GLU A 368 -15.95 -7.74 1.07
C GLU A 368 -15.57 -9.13 0.57
N PHE A 369 -15.19 -9.22 -0.71
CA PHE A 369 -14.63 -10.44 -1.29
C PHE A 369 -13.13 -10.25 -1.39
N LYS A 370 -12.39 -10.93 -0.51
CA LYS A 370 -10.93 -10.85 -0.44
C LYS A 370 -10.34 -12.00 -1.27
N PRO A 371 -9.53 -11.75 -2.31
CA PRO A 371 -8.98 -12.81 -3.14
C PRO A 371 -8.10 -13.76 -2.32
N VAL A 372 -8.18 -15.05 -2.63
CA VAL A 372 -7.28 -16.06 -2.07
C VAL A 372 -6.07 -16.22 -2.96
N TYR A 373 -4.89 -16.27 -2.38
CA TYR A 373 -3.63 -16.38 -3.10
C TYR A 373 -3.04 -17.78 -3.01
N LEU A 374 -2.45 -18.26 -4.10
CA LEU A 374 -1.59 -19.42 -4.12
C LEU A 374 -0.23 -18.98 -4.65
N LYS A 375 0.82 -19.12 -3.83
CA LYS A 375 2.18 -18.67 -4.18
C LYS A 375 2.18 -17.21 -4.68
N ASN A 376 1.46 -16.34 -3.96
CA ASN A 376 1.33 -14.91 -4.23
C ASN A 376 0.56 -14.53 -5.51
N LYS A 377 -0.05 -15.48 -6.23
CA LYS A 377 -0.97 -15.19 -7.33
C LYS A 377 -2.41 -15.38 -6.88
N PRO A 378 -3.34 -14.46 -7.19
CA PRO A 378 -4.75 -14.68 -6.88
C PRO A 378 -5.24 -15.93 -7.62
N VAL A 379 -5.92 -16.81 -6.90
CA VAL A 379 -6.56 -17.99 -7.47
C VAL A 379 -7.87 -17.54 -8.09
N ASN A 380 -8.04 -17.83 -9.39
CA ASN A 380 -9.23 -17.45 -10.14
C ASN A 380 -10.50 -17.93 -9.44
N ASP A 381 -11.47 -17.03 -9.35
CA ASP A 381 -12.77 -17.24 -8.73
C ASP A 381 -12.72 -17.74 -7.27
N LEU A 382 -11.61 -17.60 -6.54
CA LEU A 382 -11.51 -18.08 -5.16
C LEU A 382 -11.34 -16.91 -4.17
N TYR A 383 -12.26 -16.80 -3.21
CA TYR A 383 -12.32 -15.67 -2.27
C TYR A 383 -12.57 -16.10 -0.84
N VAL A 384 -12.08 -15.31 0.12
CA VAL A 384 -12.65 -15.25 1.47
C VAL A 384 -13.70 -14.15 1.47
N LEU A 385 -14.93 -14.50 1.82
CA LEU A 385 -16.00 -13.51 2.02
C LEU A 385 -15.94 -13.03 3.46
N GLU A 386 -15.64 -11.75 3.65
CA GLU A 386 -15.62 -11.10 4.95
C GLU A 386 -16.86 -10.21 5.10
N VAL A 387 -17.63 -10.46 6.17
CA VAL A 387 -18.71 -9.55 6.58
C VAL A 387 -18.36 -8.98 7.94
N SER A 388 -18.14 -7.67 7.96
CA SER A 388 -17.87 -6.89 9.18
C SER A 388 -19.12 -6.17 9.63
N VAL A 389 -19.35 -6.13 10.93
CA VAL A 389 -20.50 -5.46 11.56
C VAL A 389 -20.00 -4.59 12.70
N SER A 390 -20.41 -3.33 12.70
CA SER A 390 -20.16 -2.40 13.80
C SER A 390 -21.34 -2.42 14.77
N PRO A 391 -21.09 -2.24 16.07
CA PRO A 391 -22.16 -2.13 17.07
C PRO A 391 -23.15 -1.04 16.70
N PHE A 392 -24.42 -1.31 16.92
CA PHE A 392 -25.49 -0.36 16.75
C PHE A 392 -26.37 -0.39 18.00
N GLU A 393 -26.51 0.76 18.65
CA GLU A 393 -27.32 0.86 19.85
C GLU A 393 -28.80 0.72 19.51
N SER A 394 -29.47 -0.12 20.30
CA SER A 394 -30.89 -0.39 20.17
C SER A 394 -31.45 -0.72 21.56
N GLU A 395 -32.67 -0.26 21.80
CA GLU A 395 -33.46 -0.62 22.99
C GLU A 395 -33.93 -2.09 22.90
N PHE A 396 -34.12 -2.61 21.69
CA PHE A 396 -34.54 -3.99 21.44
C PHE A 396 -33.36 -4.88 21.03
N LEU A 397 -33.51 -6.17 21.28
CA LEU A 397 -32.65 -7.18 20.68
C LEU A 397 -32.95 -7.27 19.18
N PHE A 398 -31.89 -7.40 18.39
CA PHE A 398 -31.99 -7.67 16.97
C PHE A 398 -32.47 -9.10 16.72
N CYS A 399 -33.28 -9.29 15.69
CA CYS A 399 -33.74 -10.59 15.23
C CYS A 399 -33.61 -10.71 13.73
N THR A 400 -33.45 -11.94 13.26
CA THR A 400 -33.39 -12.28 11.84
C THR A 400 -34.75 -12.04 11.17
N THR A 401 -34.79 -12.18 9.84
CA THR A 401 -36.06 -12.14 9.08
C THR A 401 -37.06 -13.19 9.59
N LYS A 402 -36.58 -14.30 10.17
CA LYS A 402 -37.40 -15.37 10.79
C LYS A 402 -37.80 -15.09 12.24
N LYS A 403 -37.56 -13.88 12.75
CA LYS A 403 -37.81 -13.47 14.15
C LYS A 403 -37.01 -14.28 15.18
N GLU A 404 -35.86 -14.79 14.78
CA GLU A 404 -34.98 -15.54 15.66
C GLU A 404 -33.94 -14.60 16.27
N VAL A 405 -33.72 -14.71 17.58
CA VAL A 405 -32.71 -13.92 18.31
C VAL A 405 -31.52 -14.80 18.59
N PHE A 406 -30.33 -14.30 18.25
CA PHE A 406 -29.06 -14.95 18.52
C PHE A 406 -28.15 -14.01 19.30
N ILE A 407 -27.25 -14.57 20.12
CA ILE A 407 -26.14 -13.86 20.76
C ILE A 407 -24.84 -14.60 20.47
N LYS A 408 -23.73 -13.87 20.36
CA LYS A 408 -22.40 -14.44 20.20
C LYS A 408 -21.81 -14.76 21.58
N THR A 409 -21.38 -16.00 21.76
CA THR A 409 -20.64 -16.51 22.93
C THR A 409 -19.27 -17.04 22.49
N ASP A 410 -18.42 -17.40 23.46
CA ASP A 410 -17.12 -18.02 23.18
C ASP A 410 -17.26 -19.35 22.40
N GLY A 411 -18.41 -20.01 22.52
CA GLY A 411 -18.73 -21.24 21.77
C GLY A 411 -19.40 -21.02 20.41
N GLY A 412 -19.45 -19.78 19.90
CA GLY A 412 -20.10 -19.44 18.64
C GLY A 412 -21.43 -18.70 18.82
N LYS A 413 -22.29 -18.74 17.80
CA LYS A 413 -23.64 -18.17 17.91
C LYS A 413 -24.58 -19.09 18.69
N ARG A 414 -25.43 -18.51 19.54
CA ARG A 414 -26.44 -19.25 20.29
C ARG A 414 -27.82 -18.63 20.09
N LYS A 415 -28.79 -19.45 19.70
CA LYS A 415 -30.20 -19.03 19.64
C LYS A 415 -30.74 -18.91 21.05
N LEU A 416 -31.39 -17.79 21.36
CA LEU A 416 -32.01 -17.58 22.67
C LEU A 416 -33.41 -18.19 22.72
N SER A 417 -33.72 -18.82 23.86
CA SER A 417 -35.09 -19.21 24.19
C SER A 417 -35.93 -17.98 24.60
N PRO A 418 -37.27 -18.06 24.58
CA PRO A 418 -38.14 -16.96 25.01
C PRO A 418 -37.81 -16.43 26.41
N TYR A 419 -37.41 -17.30 27.34
CA TYR A 419 -37.02 -16.90 28.69
C TYR A 419 -35.70 -16.11 28.71
N GLU A 420 -34.71 -16.53 27.93
CA GLU A 420 -33.41 -15.85 27.86
C GLU A 420 -33.49 -14.50 27.16
N ILE A 421 -34.36 -14.37 26.15
CA ILE A 421 -34.66 -13.08 25.51
C ILE A 421 -35.15 -12.07 26.56
N GLN A 422 -36.02 -12.50 27.48
CA GLN A 422 -36.52 -11.62 28.55
C GLN A 422 -35.41 -11.20 29.52
N LEU A 423 -34.49 -12.11 29.86
CA LEU A 423 -33.35 -11.79 30.72
C LEU A 423 -32.41 -10.76 30.08
N GLU A 424 -32.00 -11.00 28.83
CA GLU A 424 -31.15 -10.09 28.05
C GLU A 424 -31.79 -8.72 27.85
N TYR A 425 -33.10 -8.70 27.57
CA TYR A 425 -33.85 -7.45 27.41
C TYR A 425 -33.93 -6.66 28.71
N ARG A 426 -34.22 -7.32 29.84
CA ARG A 426 -34.26 -6.69 31.16
C ARG A 426 -32.92 -6.04 31.53
N ASP A 427 -31.82 -6.74 31.28
CA ASP A 427 -30.49 -6.24 31.63
C ASP A 427 -30.05 -5.09 30.70
N ARG A 428 -30.54 -5.06 29.45
CA ARG A 428 -30.38 -3.91 28.54
C ARG A 428 -31.17 -2.68 28.99
N ILE A 429 -32.41 -2.81 29.44
CA ILE A 429 -33.21 -1.66 29.91
C ILE A 429 -32.53 -0.97 31.10
N LYS A 430 -31.92 -1.72 32.01
CA LYS A 430 -31.15 -1.15 33.14
C LYS A 430 -30.00 -0.25 32.69
N LYS A 431 -29.49 -0.41 31.46
CA LYS A 431 -28.45 0.46 30.90
C LYS A 431 -29.00 1.82 30.44
N TYR A 432 -30.29 1.89 30.10
CA TYR A 432 -30.97 3.10 29.61
C TYR A 432 -31.89 3.76 30.67
N SER A 433 -31.97 3.16 31.86
CA SER A 433 -32.64 3.72 33.05
C SER A 433 -31.63 4.43 33.93
#